data_AF-A0A429SE21-F1
#
_entry.id   AF-A0A429SE21-F1
#
_cell.length_a   1.000
_cell.length_b   1.000
_cell.length_c   1.000
_cell.angle_alpha   90.00
_cell.angle_beta   90.00
_cell.angle_gamma   90.00
#
_symmetry.space_group_name_H-M   'P 1'
#
loop_
_entity.id
_entity.type
_entity.pdbx_description
1 polymer ?
#
loop_
_entity_poly.entity_id
_entity_poly.type
_entity_poly.pdbx_seq_one_letter_code
_entity_poly.pdbx_strand_id
1 'polypeptide(L)'
;MSTPKPPPYALLPHPAVFLPDEVPRRGRLAFWSPEGAPLPDASGIPGAEAALIDVVRPHGRGVRTRVVPAVFLPVAGALPLLVRAARSPAT
;
A
#
# COMPACT_ATOMS: atom_id res chain seq x y z
N MET A 1 17.61 -5.44 -20.85
CA MET A 1 18.11 -5.68 -19.48
C MET A 1 16.89 -5.67 -18.56
N SER A 2 16.53 -6.79 -17.95
CA SER A 2 15.36 -6.84 -17.07
C SER A 2 15.68 -6.13 -15.76
N THR A 3 14.88 -5.15 -15.38
CA THR A 3 14.97 -4.46 -14.09
C THR A 3 14.86 -5.51 -12.97
N PRO A 4 15.73 -5.50 -11.94
CA PRO A 4 15.60 -6.44 -10.85
C PRO A 4 14.24 -6.25 -10.19
N LYS A 5 13.51 -7.36 -10.03
CA LYS A 5 12.24 -7.40 -9.32
C LYS A 5 12.48 -6.88 -7.90
N PRO A 6 11.84 -5.78 -7.46
CA PRO A 6 12.08 -5.25 -6.14
C PRO A 6 11.72 -6.31 -5.09
N PRO A 7 12.49 -6.38 -3.98
CA PRO A 7 12.19 -7.33 -2.93
C PRO A 7 10.80 -7.03 -2.34
N PRO A 8 10.08 -8.04 -1.82
CA PRO A 8 8.72 -7.87 -1.29
C PRO A 8 8.63 -6.82 -0.16
N TYR A 9 9.76 -6.51 0.48
CA TYR A 9 9.89 -5.48 1.52
C TYR A 9 9.92 -4.03 1.00
N ALA A 10 9.86 -3.79 -0.31
CA ALA A 10 9.89 -2.44 -0.86
C ALA A 10 8.65 -1.60 -0.48
N LEU A 11 7.56 -2.23 -0.03
CA LEU A 11 6.36 -1.54 0.47
C LEU A 11 6.50 -1.01 1.91
N LEU A 12 7.52 -1.41 2.67
CA LEU A 12 7.70 -1.03 4.08
C LEU A 12 7.62 0.48 4.40
N PRO A 13 8.15 1.41 3.58
CA PRO A 13 8.09 2.84 3.90
C PRO A 13 6.73 3.49 3.57
N HIS A 14 5.78 2.75 2.99
CA HIS A 14 4.52 3.32 2.53
C HIS A 14 3.43 3.18 3.61
N PRO A 15 2.61 4.22 3.83
CA PRO A 15 1.46 4.10 4.72
C PRO A 15 0.52 3.00 4.24
N ALA A 16 -0.11 2.34 5.19
CA ALA A 16 -1.06 1.26 4.94
C ALA A 16 -2.39 1.52 5.64
N VAL A 17 -3.50 1.19 4.99
CA VAL A 17 -4.85 1.26 5.54
C VAL A 17 -5.56 -0.08 5.38
N PHE A 18 -6.28 -0.52 6.42
CA PHE A 18 -7.16 -1.68 6.32
C PHE A 18 -8.49 -1.28 5.68
N LEU A 19 -8.89 -2.03 4.67
CA LEU A 19 -10.12 -1.88 3.94
C LEU A 19 -10.99 -3.10 4.21
N PRO A 20 -12.09 -2.95 4.96
CA PRO A 20 -13.00 -4.04 5.22
C PRO A 20 -13.67 -4.51 3.92
N ASP A 21 -14.09 -5.76 3.93
CA ASP A 21 -14.90 -6.38 2.89
C ASP A 21 -16.17 -6.94 3.54
N GLU A 22 -17.20 -7.23 2.75
CA GLU A 22 -18.43 -7.87 3.24
C GLU A 22 -18.15 -9.18 3.96
N VAL A 23 -17.16 -9.94 3.49
CA VAL A 23 -16.66 -11.12 4.18
C VAL A 23 -15.43 -10.73 5.01
N PRO A 24 -15.43 -10.87 6.34
CA PRO A 24 -14.32 -10.39 7.18
C PRO A 24 -12.93 -10.87 6.77
N ARG A 25 -12.81 -12.13 6.33
CA ARG A 25 -11.54 -12.74 5.87
C ARG A 25 -11.05 -12.23 4.50
N ARG A 26 -11.87 -11.46 3.78
CA ARG A 26 -11.54 -10.85 2.49
C ARG A 26 -11.08 -9.40 2.62
N GLY A 27 -11.05 -8.84 3.83
CA GLY A 27 -10.46 -7.53 4.06
C GLY A 27 -9.01 -7.44 3.55
N ARG A 28 -8.60 -6.25 3.11
CA ARG A 28 -7.31 -6.02 2.45
C ARG A 28 -6.55 -4.86 3.11
N LEU A 29 -5.23 -4.86 2.94
CA LEU A 29 -4.36 -3.75 3.27
C LEU A 29 -3.99 -3.03 1.98
N ALA A 30 -4.23 -1.72 1.90
CA ALA A 30 -3.77 -0.89 0.80
C ALA A 30 -2.52 -0.11 1.24
N PHE A 31 -1.38 -0.42 0.64
CA PHE A 31 -0.15 0.37 0.72
C PHE A 31 -0.22 1.45 -0.35
N TRP A 32 0.00 2.72 0.00
CA TRP A 32 -0.20 3.83 -0.92
C TRP A 32 0.87 4.91 -0.75
N SER A 33 1.03 5.77 -1.76
CA SER A 33 1.94 6.92 -1.68
C SER A 33 1.15 8.21 -1.44
N PRO A 34 1.39 8.94 -0.34
CA PRO A 34 0.86 10.27 -0.17
C PRO A 34 1.26 11.18 -1.32
N GLU A 35 2.51 11.18 -1.73
CA GLU A 35 2.90 12.08 -2.81
C GLU A 35 2.46 11.61 -4.20
N GLY A 36 1.79 10.45 -4.27
CA GLY A 36 1.37 9.84 -5.53
C GLY A 36 2.56 9.30 -6.32
N ALA A 37 3.69 9.09 -5.64
CA ALA A 37 4.87 8.49 -6.23
C ALA A 37 4.56 7.04 -6.67
N PRO A 38 5.20 6.55 -7.74
CA PRO A 38 5.06 5.17 -8.15
C PRO A 38 5.41 4.21 -7.00
N LEU A 39 4.59 3.17 -6.84
CA LEU A 39 4.88 2.11 -5.87
C LEU A 39 5.77 1.03 -6.52
N PRO A 40 6.55 0.30 -5.72
CA PRO A 40 7.29 -0.86 -6.19
C PRO A 40 6.38 -1.91 -6.83
N ASP A 41 6.90 -2.62 -7.83
CA ASP A 41 6.20 -3.76 -8.41
C ASP A 41 6.01 -4.87 -7.36
N ALA A 42 4.75 -5.14 -7.02
CA ALA A 42 4.37 -6.14 -6.04
C ALA A 42 4.00 -7.50 -6.65
N SER A 43 4.23 -7.73 -7.95
CA SER A 43 3.96 -8.99 -8.66
C SER A 43 4.64 -10.23 -8.05
N GLY A 44 5.57 -10.05 -7.09
CA GLY A 44 6.20 -11.14 -6.34
C GLY A 44 5.50 -11.53 -5.06
N ILE A 45 4.47 -10.80 -4.67
CA ILE A 45 3.73 -11.03 -3.44
C ILE A 45 2.43 -11.72 -3.82
N PRO A 46 2.16 -12.94 -3.32
CA PRO A 46 0.92 -13.66 -3.62
C PRO A 46 -0.32 -12.84 -3.25
N GLY A 47 -1.24 -12.72 -4.21
CA GLY A 47 -2.48 -11.97 -4.04
C GLY A 47 -2.33 -10.45 -4.10
N ALA A 48 -1.16 -9.92 -4.50
CA ALA A 48 -0.98 -8.50 -4.69
C ALA A 48 -1.72 -7.97 -5.92
N GLU A 49 -2.36 -6.82 -5.75
CA GLU A 49 -3.09 -6.13 -6.82
C GLU A 49 -2.70 -4.65 -6.82
N ALA A 50 -2.20 -4.16 -7.95
CA ALA A 50 -1.96 -2.75 -8.15
C ALA A 50 -3.25 -2.07 -8.61
N ALA A 51 -3.62 -0.96 -7.98
CA ALA A 51 -4.81 -0.19 -8.33
C ALA A 51 -4.65 1.28 -7.95
N LEU A 52 -5.68 2.08 -8.24
CA LEU A 52 -5.77 3.48 -7.84
C LEU A 52 -6.79 3.61 -6.71
N ILE A 53 -6.51 4.50 -5.76
CA ILE A 53 -7.45 4.86 -4.68
C ILE A 53 -7.67 6.36 -4.62
N ASP A 54 -8.86 6.73 -4.16
CA ASP A 54 -9.19 8.10 -3.82
C ASP A 54 -8.79 8.41 -2.38
N VAL A 55 -7.98 9.44 -2.20
CA VAL A 55 -7.57 9.94 -0.88
C VAL A 55 -8.03 11.37 -0.72
N VAL A 56 -8.84 11.60 0.31
CA VAL A 56 -9.27 12.94 0.73
C VAL A 56 -8.19 13.55 1.60
N ARG A 57 -7.76 14.77 1.26
CA ARG A 57 -6.69 15.47 1.98
C ARG A 57 -7.01 16.92 2.26
N PRO A 58 -6.41 17.49 3.32
CA PRO A 58 -6.44 18.94 3.54
C PRO A 58 -5.92 19.69 2.31
N HIS A 59 -6.63 20.73 1.90
CA HIS A 59 -6.23 21.63 0.83
C HIS A 59 -6.70 23.06 1.14
N GLY A 60 -5.76 23.93 1.53
CA GLY A 60 -6.07 25.27 1.99
C GLY A 60 -7.00 25.25 3.19
N ARG A 61 -8.20 25.83 3.06
CA ARG A 61 -9.25 25.85 4.10
C ARG A 61 -10.28 24.72 3.98
N GLY A 62 -10.09 23.78 3.06
CA GLY A 62 -11.03 22.68 2.80
C GLY A 62 -10.32 21.36 2.56
N VAL A 63 -10.96 20.48 1.78
CA VAL A 63 -10.39 19.20 1.37
C VAL A 63 -10.48 19.01 -0.13
N ARG A 64 -9.56 18.20 -0.69
CA ARG A 64 -9.58 17.78 -2.08
C ARG A 64 -9.33 16.29 -2.18
N THR A 65 -10.04 15.62 -3.08
CA THR A 65 -9.79 14.23 -3.44
C THR A 65 -8.65 14.15 -4.44
N ARG A 66 -7.70 13.23 -4.20
CA ARG A 66 -6.62 12.89 -5.12
C ARG A 66 -6.61 11.39 -5.38
N VAL A 67 -6.54 11.03 -6.65
CA VAL A 67 -6.30 9.66 -7.11
C VAL A 67 -4.81 9.34 -6.96
N VAL A 68 -4.46 8.28 -6.25
CA VAL A 68 -3.06 7.86 -6.04
C VAL A 68 -2.85 6.36 -6.27
N PRO A 69 -1.64 5.94 -6.66
CA PRO A 69 -1.29 4.53 -6.73
C PRO A 69 -1.40 3.83 -5.37
N ALA A 70 -1.91 2.61 -5.41
CA ALA A 70 -1.99 1.70 -4.27
C ALA A 70 -1.62 0.26 -4.69
N VAL A 71 -1.07 -0.50 -3.75
CA VAL A 71 -0.93 -1.95 -3.81
C VAL A 71 -1.80 -2.55 -2.72
N PHE A 72 -2.75 -3.38 -3.10
CA PHE A 72 -3.61 -4.13 -2.20
C PHE A 72 -3.00 -5.50 -1.93
N LEU A 73 -2.97 -5.88 -0.66
CA LEU A 73 -2.58 -7.20 -0.20
C LEU A 73 -3.70 -7.80 0.66
N PRO A 74 -4.00 -9.10 0.56
CA PRO A 74 -4.72 -9.81 1.61
C PRO A 74 -3.97 -9.65 2.94
N VAL A 75 -4.70 -9.68 4.07
CA VAL A 75 -4.09 -9.54 5.41
C VAL A 75 -2.92 -10.51 5.60
N ALA A 76 -3.06 -11.76 5.14
CA ALA A 76 -2.00 -12.77 5.22
C ALA A 76 -0.72 -12.37 4.47
N GLY A 77 -0.84 -11.70 3.31
CA GLY A 77 0.30 -11.20 2.55
C GLY A 77 0.92 -9.94 3.14
N ALA A 78 0.13 -9.11 3.82
CA ALA A 78 0.58 -7.87 4.42
C ALA A 78 1.29 -8.05 5.77
N LEU A 79 0.87 -9.03 6.58
CA LEU A 79 1.34 -9.18 7.96
C LEU A 79 2.87 -9.29 8.10
N PRO A 80 3.60 -10.08 7.29
CA PRO A 80 5.07 -10.14 7.38
C PRO A 80 5.75 -8.78 7.12
N LEU A 81 5.16 -7.94 6.27
CA LEU A 81 5.66 -6.60 5.98
C LEU A 81 5.42 -5.68 7.18
N LEU A 82 4.19 -5.65 7.71
CA LEU A 82 3.83 -4.78 8.84
C LEU A 82 4.63 -5.12 10.10
N VAL A 83 4.84 -6.41 10.40
CA VAL A 83 5.65 -6.86 11.53
C VAL A 83 7.11 -6.40 11.39
N ARG A 84 7.65 -6.36 10.16
CA ARG A 84 8.99 -5.85 9.90
C ARG A 84 9.05 -4.32 9.97
N ALA A 85 8.03 -3.63 9.46
CA ALA A 85 7.94 -2.18 9.51
C ALA A 85 7.93 -1.66 10.95
N ALA A 86 7.24 -2.33 11.87
CA ALA A 86 7.23 -1.98 13.30
C ALA A 86 8.63 -1.94 13.94
N ARG A 87 9.63 -2.59 13.33
CA ARG A 87 11.03 -2.64 13.81
C ARG A 87 11.94 -1.65 13.07
N SER A 88 11.38 -0.82 12.20
CA SER A 88 12.11 0.17 11.41
C SER A 88 11.42 1.53 11.59
N PRO A 89 12.13 2.57 12.05
CA PRO A 89 11.53 3.89 12.14
C PRO A 89 11.10 4.36 10.74
N ALA A 90 9.95 5.03 10.66
CA ALA A 90 9.60 5.78 9.47
C ALA A 90 10.56 6.97 9.38
N THR A 91 11.53 6.90 8.46
CA THR A 91 12.51 7.96 8.22
C THR A 91 11.89 9.11 7.43
#